data_AF-A0AAV2RAH8-F1
#
_entry.id   AF-A0AAV2RAH8-F1
#
_cell.length_a   1.000
_cell.length_b   1.000
_cell.length_c   1.000
_cell.angle_alpha   90.00
_cell.angle_beta   90.00
_cell.angle_gamma   90.00
#
_symmetry.space_group_name_H-M   'P 1'
#
loop_
_entity.id
_entity.type
_entity.pdbx_description
1 polymer ?
#
loop_
_entity_poly.entity_id
_entity_poly.type
_entity_poly.pdbx_seq_one_letter_code
_entity_poly.pdbx_strand_id
1 'polypeptide(L)'
;PYSSISSQWCRAVIGSHYWRPADCLRNFTFTNMRLKMTWLFSLVFLAITAWSLASVVEAESSAEETFSLPSLEVIESVLRSSFENVKRTNVSGVSSRKSGGGKIQEATSYRHHGIHAANAESWKLECVWEAMSNAARHLQISPETIKSDALRKTEYSEFCRSLSRSSCGADFSQKTCDANEEYRSIDGTCNNLQNTRWGAAPQPFERYLQADYGNGVDSFRTSKQKKKPLPNPRQISRILSSSTQRNTPQVSLMLMQWGQFIDHDVTLTPEREHEEPVDGSKALSCCDEGHYSGSYSLNTDCVPINVADDTYFKQDNRQCIRFVRSMPTTKGCSFTPLEQINQNTAFVDGSQIYGSEEAVANSVRTKKWGLLNVTLHKGNGQPLPPRAGDGFEPHACPIPESNSKCFLAGEI
;
A
#
# COMPACT_ATOMS: atom_id res chain seq x y z
N PRO A 1 -21.31 -74.77 -28.02
CA PRO A 1 -21.99 -74.48 -26.73
C PRO A 1 -21.96 -73.00 -26.30
N TYR A 2 -20.94 -72.22 -26.67
CA TYR A 2 -20.83 -70.79 -26.29
C TYR A 2 -21.52 -69.80 -27.25
N SER A 3 -22.17 -70.27 -28.32
CA SER A 3 -22.88 -69.41 -29.27
C SER A 3 -24.39 -69.33 -29.05
N SER A 4 -24.99 -70.16 -28.18
CA SER A 4 -26.44 -70.13 -27.93
C SER A 4 -26.85 -69.26 -26.74
N ILE A 5 -26.00 -69.08 -25.72
CA ILE A 5 -26.31 -68.29 -24.52
C ILE A 5 -26.21 -66.77 -24.76
N SER A 6 -25.23 -66.33 -25.57
CA SER A 6 -25.04 -64.90 -25.87
C SER A 6 -26.12 -64.32 -26.78
N SER A 7 -26.67 -65.12 -27.71
CA SER A 7 -27.73 -64.66 -28.62
C SER A 7 -29.12 -64.53 -27.95
N GLN A 8 -29.35 -65.26 -26.86
CA GLN A 8 -30.59 -65.15 -26.07
C GLN A 8 -30.58 -63.94 -25.14
N TRP A 9 -29.41 -63.57 -24.58
CA TRP A 9 -29.28 -62.37 -23.75
C TRP A 9 -29.40 -61.07 -24.53
N CYS A 10 -28.85 -61.00 -25.75
CA CYS A 10 -28.98 -59.81 -26.59
C CYS A 10 -30.43 -59.51 -27.04
N ARG A 11 -31.30 -60.52 -27.11
CA ARG A 11 -32.74 -60.32 -27.41
C ARG A 11 -33.56 -59.89 -26.20
N ALA A 12 -33.12 -60.17 -24.98
CA ALA A 12 -33.87 -59.88 -23.75
C ALA A 12 -33.66 -58.44 -23.24
N VAL A 13 -32.56 -57.78 -23.61
CA VAL A 13 -32.19 -56.44 -23.08
C VAL A 13 -32.43 -55.31 -24.07
N ILE A 14 -32.50 -55.59 -25.37
CA ILE A 14 -32.65 -54.56 -26.41
C ILE A 14 -33.84 -54.94 -27.27
N GLY A 15 -34.97 -54.24 -27.05
CA GLY A 15 -36.18 -54.38 -27.86
C GLY A 15 -35.85 -54.30 -29.35
N SER A 16 -36.57 -55.10 -30.13
CA SER A 16 -36.44 -55.17 -31.58
C SER A 16 -36.44 -53.78 -32.19
N HIS A 17 -35.29 -53.32 -32.68
CA HIS A 17 -35.12 -52.76 -34.02
C HIS A 17 -33.71 -52.14 -34.19
N TYR A 18 -33.08 -52.55 -35.30
CA TYR A 18 -31.81 -52.08 -35.85
C TYR A 18 -30.54 -52.49 -35.10
N TRP A 19 -29.51 -52.79 -35.91
CA TRP A 19 -28.12 -53.19 -35.61
C TRP A 19 -27.77 -54.68 -35.68
N ARG A 20 -26.70 -54.97 -36.45
CA ARG A 20 -26.19 -56.32 -36.73
C ARG A 20 -25.26 -56.79 -35.59
N PRO A 21 -25.12 -58.10 -35.33
CA PRO A 21 -24.44 -58.65 -34.14
C PRO A 21 -22.94 -58.34 -33.98
N ALA A 22 -22.28 -57.80 -35.01
CA ALA A 22 -20.84 -57.57 -34.99
C ALA A 22 -20.40 -56.34 -34.15
N ASP A 23 -21.32 -55.43 -33.81
CA ASP A 23 -20.97 -54.17 -33.13
C ASP A 23 -21.04 -54.25 -31.59
N CYS A 24 -21.63 -55.31 -31.02
CA CYS A 24 -21.80 -55.43 -29.57
C CYS A 24 -20.50 -55.77 -28.83
N LEU A 25 -19.52 -56.38 -29.51
CA LEU A 25 -18.26 -56.83 -28.90
C LEU A 25 -17.14 -55.78 -28.96
N ARG A 26 -17.30 -54.71 -29.74
CA ARG A 26 -16.23 -53.70 -29.93
C ARG A 26 -16.22 -52.58 -28.89
N ASN A 27 -17.32 -52.36 -28.17
CA ASN A 27 -17.45 -51.27 -27.19
C ASN A 27 -17.26 -51.68 -25.72
N PHE A 28 -16.92 -52.94 -25.41
CA PHE A 28 -16.94 -53.42 -24.02
C PHE A 28 -15.60 -53.43 -23.28
N THR A 29 -14.50 -52.93 -23.87
CA THR A 29 -13.17 -53.03 -23.24
C THR A 29 -12.65 -51.77 -22.53
N PHE A 30 -13.37 -50.64 -22.51
CA PHE A 30 -12.86 -49.42 -21.86
C PHE A 30 -13.67 -48.88 -20.67
N THR A 31 -14.94 -49.25 -20.52
CA THR A 31 -15.82 -48.62 -19.52
C THR A 31 -15.73 -49.26 -18.14
N ASN A 32 -15.54 -50.59 -18.06
CA ASN A 32 -15.52 -51.31 -16.79
C ASN A 32 -14.20 -51.17 -15.99
N MET A 33 -13.08 -50.88 -16.66
CA MET A 33 -11.81 -50.65 -15.96
C MET A 33 -11.72 -49.24 -15.36
N ARG A 34 -12.41 -48.25 -15.96
CA ARG A 34 -12.49 -46.88 -15.41
C ARG A 34 -13.34 -46.82 -14.13
N LEU A 35 -14.49 -47.51 -14.09
CA LEU A 35 -15.37 -47.49 -12.92
C LEU A 35 -14.74 -48.13 -11.67
N LYS A 36 -14.03 -49.27 -11.80
CA LYS A 36 -13.39 -49.89 -10.62
C LYS A 36 -12.17 -49.10 -10.12
N MET A 37 -11.41 -48.47 -11.03
CA MET A 37 -10.28 -47.60 -10.65
C MET A 37 -10.77 -46.28 -10.04
N THR A 38 -11.82 -45.64 -10.57
CA THR A 38 -12.33 -44.39 -9.97
C THR A 38 -12.90 -44.61 -8.57
N TRP A 39 -13.58 -45.73 -8.31
CA TRP A 39 -14.06 -46.04 -6.96
C TRP A 39 -12.93 -46.30 -5.97
N LEU A 40 -11.88 -47.02 -6.37
CA LEU A 40 -10.69 -47.23 -5.52
C LEU A 40 -9.91 -45.94 -5.30
N PHE A 41 -9.70 -45.12 -6.33
CA PHE A 41 -9.07 -43.81 -6.19
C PHE A 41 -9.91 -42.86 -5.34
N SER A 42 -11.24 -42.84 -5.49
CA SER A 42 -12.11 -42.00 -4.66
C SER A 42 -12.15 -42.47 -3.21
N LEU A 43 -12.12 -43.77 -2.92
CA LEU A 43 -12.05 -44.30 -1.55
C LEU A 43 -10.68 -44.05 -0.91
N VAL A 44 -9.60 -44.20 -1.66
CA VAL A 44 -8.24 -43.87 -1.18
C VAL A 44 -8.09 -42.36 -1.00
N PHE A 45 -8.64 -41.55 -1.90
CA PHE A 45 -8.62 -40.10 -1.77
C PHE A 45 -9.49 -39.65 -0.58
N LEU A 46 -10.68 -40.24 -0.38
CA LEU A 46 -11.51 -40.00 0.80
C LEU A 46 -10.83 -40.44 2.10
N ALA A 47 -10.15 -41.59 2.10
CA ALA A 47 -9.40 -42.07 3.26
C ALA A 47 -8.17 -41.21 3.54
N ILE A 48 -7.46 -40.75 2.52
CA ILE A 48 -6.32 -39.83 2.66
C ILE A 48 -6.81 -38.45 3.11
N THR A 49 -7.92 -37.93 2.56
CA THR A 49 -8.50 -36.67 3.02
C THR A 49 -9.08 -36.79 4.41
N ALA A 50 -9.69 -37.92 4.79
CA ALA A 50 -10.21 -38.15 6.13
C ALA A 50 -9.09 -38.36 7.14
N TRP A 51 -8.00 -39.04 6.76
CA TRP A 51 -6.82 -39.19 7.61
C TRP A 51 -6.05 -37.87 7.70
N SER A 52 -5.91 -37.10 6.61
CA SER A 52 -5.35 -35.76 6.64
C SER A 52 -6.22 -34.78 7.43
N LEU A 53 -7.56 -34.86 7.33
CA LEU A 53 -8.48 -34.07 8.15
C LEU A 53 -8.43 -34.50 9.61
N ALA A 54 -8.37 -35.80 9.92
CA ALA A 54 -8.22 -36.28 11.30
C ALA A 54 -6.85 -35.91 11.89
N SER A 55 -5.79 -35.95 11.08
CA SER A 55 -4.44 -35.50 11.46
C SER A 55 -4.37 -33.98 11.62
N VAL A 56 -5.11 -33.22 10.81
CA VAL A 56 -5.25 -31.77 10.93
C VAL A 56 -6.08 -31.42 12.16
N VAL A 57 -7.15 -32.16 12.46
CA VAL A 57 -7.98 -31.96 13.66
C VAL A 57 -7.23 -32.35 14.94
N GLU A 58 -6.45 -33.44 14.93
CA GLU A 58 -5.60 -33.81 16.07
C GLU A 58 -4.37 -32.88 16.20
N ALA A 59 -3.82 -32.35 15.11
CA ALA A 59 -2.76 -31.33 15.14
C ALA A 59 -3.26 -29.91 15.48
N GLU A 60 -4.52 -29.57 15.20
CA GLU A 60 -5.19 -28.35 15.67
C GLU A 60 -5.62 -28.47 17.14
N SER A 61 -5.68 -29.68 17.71
CA SER A 61 -6.00 -29.88 19.13
C SER A 61 -4.84 -29.65 20.10
N SER A 62 -3.62 -29.42 19.61
CA SER A 62 -2.49 -29.01 20.46
C SER A 62 -2.50 -27.49 20.65
N ALA A 63 -3.23 -27.06 21.68
CA ALA A 63 -3.19 -25.73 22.28
C ALA A 63 -3.41 -24.56 21.31
N GLU A 64 -4.66 -24.34 20.88
CA GLU A 64 -5.12 -22.94 20.82
C GLU A 64 -5.02 -22.40 22.25
N GLU A 65 -3.94 -21.69 22.56
CA GLU A 65 -4.01 -20.70 23.62
C GLU A 65 -5.18 -19.80 23.28
N THR A 66 -6.30 -19.98 23.98
CA THR A 66 -7.45 -19.09 23.88
C THR A 66 -6.97 -17.73 24.37
N PHE A 67 -6.47 -16.92 23.45
CA PHE A 67 -6.13 -15.53 23.70
C PHE A 67 -7.42 -14.82 24.11
N SER A 68 -7.62 -14.66 25.41
CA SER A 68 -8.72 -13.87 25.92
C SER A 68 -8.42 -12.40 25.63
N LEU A 69 -9.27 -11.78 24.82
CA LEU A 69 -9.17 -10.34 24.58
C LEU A 69 -9.23 -9.60 25.93
N PRO A 70 -8.40 -8.57 26.14
CA PRO A 70 -8.50 -7.72 27.33
C PRO A 70 -9.92 -7.13 27.47
N SER A 71 -10.34 -6.83 28.70
CA SER A 71 -11.63 -6.18 28.91
C SER A 71 -11.70 -4.83 28.20
N LEU A 72 -12.91 -4.38 27.86
CA LEU A 72 -13.11 -3.09 27.17
C LEU A 72 -12.47 -1.93 27.95
N GLU A 73 -12.60 -1.91 29.28
CA GLU A 73 -11.98 -0.91 30.16
C GLU A 73 -10.45 -0.86 30.02
N VAL A 74 -9.80 -2.02 29.88
CA VAL A 74 -8.35 -2.10 29.68
C VAL A 74 -7.98 -1.57 28.29
N ILE A 75 -8.73 -1.94 27.26
CA ILE A 75 -8.51 -1.44 25.89
C ILE A 75 -8.65 0.09 25.85
N GLU A 76 -9.71 0.64 26.42
CA GLU A 76 -9.94 2.09 26.45
C GLU A 76 -8.85 2.83 27.25
N SER A 77 -8.42 2.28 28.38
CA SER A 77 -7.33 2.84 29.17
C SER A 77 -6.01 2.91 28.38
N VAL A 78 -5.65 1.82 27.70
CA VAL A 78 -4.42 1.74 26.90
C VAL A 78 -4.51 2.64 25.65
N LEU A 79 -5.67 2.69 24.98
CA LEU A 79 -5.89 3.62 23.87
C LEU A 79 -5.70 5.06 24.34
N ARG A 80 -6.32 5.46 25.45
CA ARG A 80 -6.18 6.81 26.00
C ARG A 80 -4.72 7.14 26.29
N SER A 81 -3.99 6.26 26.97
CA SER A 81 -2.57 6.45 27.25
C SER A 81 -1.76 6.59 25.96
N SER A 82 -2.03 5.75 24.96
CA SER A 82 -1.32 5.77 23.68
C SER A 82 -1.56 7.07 22.91
N PHE A 83 -2.81 7.56 22.82
CA PHE A 83 -3.14 8.82 22.16
C PHE A 83 -2.54 10.04 22.90
N GLU A 84 -2.53 10.05 24.24
CA GLU A 84 -1.89 11.12 25.01
C GLU A 84 -0.37 11.13 24.84
N ASN A 85 0.27 9.96 24.76
CA ASN A 85 1.71 9.86 24.53
C ASN A 85 2.10 10.37 23.12
N VAL A 86 1.34 9.98 22.09
CA VAL A 86 1.55 10.47 20.71
C VAL A 86 1.25 11.97 20.63
N LYS A 87 0.23 12.46 21.34
CA LYS A 87 -0.04 13.91 21.42
C LYS A 87 1.11 14.68 22.05
N ARG A 88 1.70 14.21 23.14
CA ARG A 88 2.82 14.91 23.82
C ARG A 88 4.06 14.99 22.95
N THR A 89 4.32 13.97 22.14
CA THR A 89 5.43 13.94 21.19
C THR A 89 5.13 14.82 19.98
N ASN A 90 3.89 14.83 19.47
CA ASN A 90 3.50 15.66 18.31
C ASN A 90 3.20 17.14 18.61
N VAL A 91 2.80 17.53 19.83
CA VAL A 91 2.49 18.94 20.21
C VAL A 91 3.75 19.82 20.23
N SER A 92 4.94 19.22 20.34
CA SER A 92 6.21 19.91 20.07
C SER A 92 6.38 20.30 18.59
N GLY A 93 5.75 19.59 17.65
CA GLY A 93 6.02 19.68 16.20
C GLY A 93 5.05 20.51 15.36
N VAL A 94 3.90 20.95 15.90
CA VAL A 94 2.93 21.77 15.12
C VAL A 94 3.29 23.26 15.16
N SER A 95 4.02 23.74 16.18
CA SER A 95 4.28 25.18 16.34
C SER A 95 5.53 25.72 15.63
N SER A 96 6.40 24.87 15.08
CA SER A 96 7.73 25.28 14.57
C SER A 96 8.05 24.82 13.15
N ARG A 97 7.07 24.67 12.24
CA ARG A 97 7.35 24.44 10.82
C ARG A 97 7.83 25.73 10.13
N LYS A 98 9.11 26.07 10.35
CA LYS A 98 9.93 26.85 9.40
C LYS A 98 11.12 25.96 9.06
N SER A 99 11.16 25.40 7.86
CA SER A 99 12.25 24.50 7.46
C SER A 99 13.56 25.28 7.31
N GLY A 100 14.62 24.75 7.94
CA GLY A 100 15.96 25.32 7.95
C GLY A 100 16.83 24.67 6.89
N GLY A 101 17.57 25.49 6.13
CA GLY A 101 18.34 25.04 4.97
C GLY A 101 19.57 24.20 5.31
N GLY A 102 19.66 23.02 4.70
CA GLY A 102 20.85 22.19 4.69
C GLY A 102 21.21 21.71 3.28
N LYS A 103 22.38 22.10 2.78
CA LYS A 103 22.89 21.68 1.45
C LYS A 103 23.09 20.15 1.37
N ILE A 104 22.45 19.49 0.42
CA ILE A 104 22.82 18.13 -0.04
C ILE A 104 23.19 18.25 -1.52
N GLN A 105 24.40 17.83 -1.87
CA GLN A 105 24.96 17.91 -3.23
C GLN A 105 25.04 16.49 -3.81
N GLU A 106 24.64 16.34 -5.09
CA GLU A 106 24.84 15.18 -5.99
C GLU A 106 23.97 13.94 -5.71
N ALA A 107 23.31 13.22 -6.65
CA ALA A 107 23.29 13.06 -8.10
C ALA A 107 21.92 12.48 -8.55
N THR A 108 21.83 11.93 -9.76
CA THR A 108 20.73 12.12 -10.73
C THR A 108 19.63 11.03 -10.84
N SER A 109 19.43 10.14 -9.86
CA SER A 109 18.25 9.22 -9.89
C SER A 109 17.45 9.12 -8.59
N TYR A 110 17.96 9.71 -7.50
CA TYR A 110 17.37 9.66 -6.17
C TYR A 110 16.63 10.95 -5.80
N ARG A 111 16.44 11.85 -6.78
CA ARG A 111 15.78 13.14 -6.61
C ARG A 111 14.27 13.03 -6.34
N HIS A 112 13.57 12.01 -6.84
CA HIS A 112 12.13 11.85 -6.59
C HIS A 112 11.81 11.49 -5.13
N HIS A 113 12.70 10.78 -4.43
CA HIS A 113 12.49 10.30 -3.05
C HIS A 113 12.73 11.36 -1.97
N GLY A 114 12.88 12.64 -2.33
CA GLY A 114 12.99 13.74 -1.38
C GLY A 114 11.84 14.74 -1.47
N ILE A 115 10.78 14.39 -2.21
CA ILE A 115 9.79 15.34 -2.72
C ILE A 115 8.38 15.04 -2.18
N HIS A 116 8.11 13.85 -1.66
CA HIS A 116 6.75 13.46 -1.24
C HIS A 116 6.47 13.85 0.22
N ALA A 117 6.36 15.16 0.46
CA ALA A 117 6.09 15.69 1.78
C ALA A 117 4.64 15.48 2.21
N ALA A 118 4.47 15.00 3.44
CA ALA A 118 3.16 14.74 4.01
C ALA A 118 2.42 16.04 4.36
N ASN A 119 1.18 16.17 3.90
CA ASN A 119 0.31 17.30 4.23
C ASN A 119 -0.28 17.18 5.63
N ALA A 120 -0.87 18.28 6.13
CA ALA A 120 -1.36 18.35 7.51
C ALA A 120 -2.38 17.25 7.84
N GLU A 121 -3.31 16.94 6.93
CA GLU A 121 -4.30 15.88 7.16
C GLU A 121 -3.66 14.48 7.20
N SER A 122 -2.64 14.22 6.39
CA SER A 122 -1.91 12.95 6.38
C SER A 122 -1.21 12.70 7.72
N TRP A 123 -0.64 13.74 8.31
CA TRP A 123 -0.03 13.67 9.65
C TRP A 123 -1.02 13.29 10.74
N LYS A 124 -2.27 13.77 10.64
CA LYS A 124 -3.31 13.38 11.60
C LYS A 124 -3.62 11.90 11.50
N LEU A 125 -3.61 11.33 10.29
CA LEU A 125 -3.85 9.91 10.07
C LEU A 125 -2.68 9.04 10.54
N GLU A 126 -1.44 9.47 10.32
CA GLU A 126 -0.26 8.80 10.89
C GLU A 126 -0.30 8.78 12.42
N CYS A 127 -0.62 9.90 13.06
CA CYS A 127 -0.79 9.98 14.52
C CYS A 127 -1.77 8.92 15.05
N VAL A 128 -2.89 8.70 14.34
CA VAL A 128 -3.84 7.64 14.71
C VAL A 128 -3.20 6.26 14.56
N TRP A 129 -2.50 6.00 13.46
CA TRP A 129 -1.81 4.72 13.27
C TRP A 129 -0.77 4.46 14.35
N GLU A 130 0.04 5.45 14.72
CA GLU A 130 1.04 5.33 15.78
C GLU A 130 0.39 4.99 17.13
N ALA A 131 -0.67 5.70 17.49
CA ALA A 131 -1.40 5.44 18.74
C ALA A 131 -2.00 4.03 18.75
N MET A 132 -2.61 3.60 17.64
CA MET A 132 -3.19 2.28 17.50
C MET A 132 -2.12 1.17 17.52
N SER A 133 -0.99 1.38 16.86
CA SER A 133 0.14 0.44 16.84
C SER A 133 0.80 0.31 18.23
N ASN A 134 0.96 1.43 18.95
CA ASN A 134 1.41 1.43 20.34
C ASN A 134 0.46 0.69 21.26
N ALA A 135 -0.85 0.91 21.11
CA ALA A 135 -1.85 0.21 21.89
C ALA A 135 -1.86 -1.29 21.59
N ALA A 136 -1.78 -1.69 20.32
CA ALA A 136 -1.70 -3.10 19.91
C ALA A 136 -0.50 -3.81 20.55
N ARG A 137 0.68 -3.16 20.56
CA ARG A 137 1.89 -3.69 21.20
C ARG A 137 1.72 -3.84 22.71
N HIS A 138 1.15 -2.85 23.40
CA HIS A 138 0.91 -2.92 24.84
C HIS A 138 -0.12 -3.99 25.24
N LEU A 139 -1.19 -4.12 24.44
CA LEU A 139 -2.25 -5.12 24.65
C LEU A 139 -1.83 -6.52 24.17
N GLN A 140 -0.63 -6.67 23.61
CA GLN A 140 -0.12 -7.91 23.03
C GLN A 140 -1.07 -8.50 21.98
N ILE A 141 -1.75 -7.64 21.24
CA ILE A 141 -2.64 -8.06 20.14
C ILE A 141 -1.76 -8.57 19.00
N SER A 142 -1.90 -9.85 18.67
CA SER A 142 -1.12 -10.49 17.60
C SER A 142 -1.81 -10.37 16.23
N PRO A 143 -1.08 -10.60 15.13
CA PRO A 143 -1.66 -10.66 13.78
C PRO A 143 -2.74 -11.72 13.61
N GLU A 144 -2.64 -12.83 14.33
CA GLU A 144 -3.63 -13.91 14.34
C GLU A 144 -4.95 -13.41 14.95
N THR A 145 -4.87 -12.62 16.03
CA THR A 145 -6.04 -11.97 16.65
C THR A 145 -6.65 -10.87 15.77
N ILE A 146 -5.84 -10.22 14.93
CA ILE A 146 -6.34 -9.26 13.91
C ILE A 146 -7.05 -9.98 12.76
N LYS A 147 -6.61 -11.20 12.42
CA LYS A 147 -7.19 -12.02 11.36
C LYS A 147 -8.48 -12.72 11.79
N SER A 148 -8.58 -13.13 13.05
CA SER A 148 -9.86 -13.58 13.61
C SER A 148 -10.75 -12.35 13.80
N ASP A 149 -11.94 -12.34 13.20
CA ASP A 149 -12.86 -11.19 13.14
C ASP A 149 -13.27 -10.59 14.52
N ALA A 150 -12.80 -11.13 15.63
CA ALA A 150 -13.12 -10.74 17.00
C ALA A 150 -12.75 -9.28 17.33
N LEU A 151 -11.63 -8.76 16.80
CA LEU A 151 -11.24 -7.35 16.99
C LEU A 151 -11.87 -6.41 15.96
N ARG A 152 -12.31 -6.92 14.81
CA ARG A 152 -12.84 -6.11 13.70
C ARG A 152 -14.27 -5.57 14.00
N LYS A 153 -14.96 -6.15 14.98
CA LYS A 153 -16.36 -5.84 15.39
C LYS A 153 -16.49 -5.11 16.72
N THR A 154 -15.39 -4.59 17.27
CA THR A 154 -15.31 -4.17 18.68
C THR A 154 -16.01 -2.86 19.03
N GLU A 155 -16.55 -2.83 20.25
CA GLU A 155 -17.33 -1.74 20.86
C GLU A 155 -16.53 -0.45 21.11
N TYR A 156 -15.19 -0.47 21.10
CA TYR A 156 -14.35 0.69 21.41
C TYR A 156 -14.29 1.76 20.30
N SER A 157 -14.87 1.48 19.12
CA SER A 157 -14.64 2.31 17.93
C SER A 157 -15.08 3.77 18.10
N GLU A 158 -16.16 4.04 18.85
CA GLU A 158 -16.60 5.39 19.17
C GLU A 158 -15.64 6.10 20.12
N PHE A 159 -15.18 5.40 21.15
CA PHE A 159 -14.19 5.90 22.09
C PHE A 159 -12.89 6.30 21.38
N CYS A 160 -12.39 5.42 20.49
CA CYS A 160 -11.22 5.74 19.67
C CYS A 160 -11.45 6.92 18.74
N ARG A 161 -12.61 7.03 18.06
CA ARG A 161 -12.90 8.19 17.19
C ARG A 161 -12.90 9.50 17.99
N SER A 162 -13.39 9.48 19.23
CA SER A 162 -13.34 10.63 20.14
C SER A 162 -11.90 11.02 20.52
N LEU A 163 -11.06 10.04 20.85
CA LEU A 163 -9.63 10.26 21.11
C LEU A 163 -8.89 10.77 19.88
N SER A 164 -9.12 10.14 18.72
CA SER A 164 -8.54 10.53 17.44
C SER A 164 -8.84 11.99 17.11
N ARG A 165 -10.10 12.42 17.29
CA ARG A 165 -10.51 13.81 17.08
C ARG A 165 -9.90 14.78 18.08
N SER A 166 -9.75 14.40 19.35
CA SER A 166 -9.25 15.29 20.41
C SER A 166 -7.72 15.33 20.55
N SER A 167 -7.02 14.28 20.13
CA SER A 167 -5.56 14.15 20.25
C SER A 167 -4.83 14.30 18.93
N CYS A 168 -5.31 13.67 17.86
CA CYS A 168 -4.70 13.76 16.52
C CYS A 168 -5.42 14.78 15.62
N GLY A 169 -6.63 15.21 15.97
CA GLY A 169 -7.45 16.07 15.11
C GLY A 169 -8.03 15.35 13.88
N ALA A 170 -7.81 14.04 13.74
CA ALA A 170 -8.37 13.25 12.65
C ALA A 170 -9.86 13.02 12.92
N ASP A 171 -10.69 13.36 11.94
CA ASP A 171 -12.13 13.14 12.00
C ASP A 171 -12.51 12.06 10.99
N PHE A 172 -13.08 10.96 11.48
CA PHE A 172 -13.58 9.86 10.67
C PHE A 172 -15.11 9.90 10.49
N SER A 173 -15.78 10.95 10.97
CA SER A 173 -17.22 11.11 10.82
C SER A 173 -17.61 11.28 9.34
N GLN A 174 -18.84 10.89 9.04
CA GLN A 174 -19.42 11.06 7.72
C GLN A 174 -19.69 12.56 7.50
N LYS A 175 -19.13 13.11 6.43
CA LYS A 175 -19.39 14.49 6.01
C LYS A 175 -20.83 14.57 5.47
N THR A 176 -21.58 15.59 5.90
CA THR A 176 -22.88 15.92 5.28
C THR A 176 -22.63 16.50 3.89
N CYS A 177 -23.33 15.96 2.89
CA CYS A 177 -23.16 16.35 1.50
C CYS A 177 -24.47 16.91 0.94
N ASP A 178 -24.39 18.00 0.18
CA ASP A 178 -25.51 18.47 -0.62
C ASP A 178 -25.49 17.75 -1.97
N ALA A 179 -26.56 17.02 -2.26
CA ALA A 179 -26.72 16.26 -3.50
C ALA A 179 -26.90 17.15 -4.74
N ASN A 180 -27.12 18.46 -4.54
CA ASN A 180 -27.29 19.44 -5.62
C ASN A 180 -26.00 20.18 -5.98
N GLU A 181 -24.87 19.88 -5.33
CA GLU A 181 -23.58 20.46 -5.69
C GLU A 181 -23.21 20.09 -7.13
N GLU A 182 -22.93 21.10 -7.94
CA GLU A 182 -22.63 20.93 -9.36
C GLU A 182 -21.17 20.51 -9.60
N TYR A 183 -20.27 20.89 -8.69
CA TYR A 183 -18.82 20.73 -8.86
C TYR A 183 -18.23 19.75 -7.84
N ARG A 184 -17.11 19.15 -8.23
CA ARG A 184 -16.32 18.28 -7.35
C ARG A 184 -15.71 19.10 -6.22
N SER A 185 -15.66 18.50 -5.04
CA SER A 185 -14.80 18.98 -3.96
C SER A 185 -13.33 18.75 -4.34
N ILE A 186 -12.44 19.62 -3.86
CA ILE A 186 -11.00 19.52 -4.09
C ILE A 186 -10.40 18.24 -3.48
N ASP A 187 -10.93 17.81 -2.32
CA ASP A 187 -10.47 16.62 -1.61
C ASP A 187 -11.18 15.33 -2.07
N GLY A 188 -12.07 15.39 -3.07
CA GLY A 188 -12.84 14.25 -3.56
C GLY A 188 -13.95 13.77 -2.62
N THR A 189 -14.20 14.42 -1.48
CA THR A 189 -15.35 14.10 -0.61
C THR A 189 -16.69 14.34 -1.31
N CYS A 190 -17.74 13.67 -0.84
CA CYS A 190 -19.11 13.77 -1.37
C CYS A 190 -19.31 13.25 -2.80
N ASN A 191 -18.29 12.64 -3.44
CA ASN A 191 -18.49 11.98 -4.74
C ASN A 191 -19.50 10.81 -4.64
N ASN A 192 -19.43 10.05 -3.55
CA ASN A 192 -20.42 9.02 -3.22
C ASN A 192 -21.26 9.49 -2.02
N LEU A 193 -22.56 9.76 -2.23
CA LEU A 193 -23.43 10.33 -1.18
C LEU A 193 -23.71 9.40 0.00
N GLN A 194 -23.59 8.08 -0.20
CA GLN A 194 -23.76 7.09 0.87
C GLN A 194 -22.48 6.91 1.68
N ASN A 195 -21.33 6.94 1.00
CA ASN A 195 -20.00 6.77 1.58
C ASN A 195 -19.13 7.97 1.21
N THR A 196 -19.34 9.07 1.94
CA THR A 196 -18.92 10.42 1.53
C THR A 196 -17.42 10.66 1.48
N ARG A 197 -16.60 9.66 1.86
CA ARG A 197 -15.14 9.73 1.76
C ARG A 197 -14.53 8.68 0.84
N TRP A 198 -15.31 7.84 0.16
CA TRP A 198 -14.75 6.89 -0.81
C TRP A 198 -14.03 7.64 -1.93
N GLY A 199 -12.73 7.37 -2.07
CA GLY A 199 -11.87 8.02 -3.05
C GLY A 199 -11.40 9.44 -2.68
N ALA A 200 -11.70 9.91 -1.47
CA ALA A 200 -11.26 11.21 -1.00
C ALA A 200 -9.80 11.20 -0.53
N ALA A 201 -9.17 12.38 -0.48
CA ALA A 201 -7.81 12.60 -0.02
C ALA A 201 -7.76 13.30 1.36
N PRO A 202 -6.73 13.02 2.18
CA PRO A 202 -5.91 11.81 2.16
C PRO A 202 -6.66 10.63 2.77
N GLN A 203 -6.42 9.41 2.28
CA GLN A 203 -6.98 8.17 2.83
C GLN A 203 -6.06 6.96 2.64
N PRO A 204 -6.20 5.88 3.43
CA PRO A 204 -5.53 4.61 3.15
C PRO A 204 -5.90 4.07 1.77
N PHE A 205 -4.94 3.43 1.09
CA PHE A 205 -5.25 2.64 -0.10
C PHE A 205 -6.25 1.51 0.20
N GLU A 206 -7.05 1.17 -0.80
CA GLU A 206 -7.90 -0.02 -0.71
C GLU A 206 -7.06 -1.29 -0.92
N ARG A 207 -7.37 -2.34 -0.16
CA ARG A 207 -6.62 -3.60 -0.20
C ARG A 207 -7.47 -4.65 -0.89
N TYR A 208 -7.09 -5.04 -2.10
CA TYR A 208 -7.72 -6.18 -2.78
C TYR A 208 -7.33 -7.53 -2.18
N LEU A 209 -6.17 -7.58 -1.51
CA LEU A 209 -5.68 -8.73 -0.76
C LEU A 209 -5.19 -8.29 0.61
N GLN A 210 -5.21 -9.21 1.58
CA GLN A 210 -4.68 -8.95 2.92
C GLN A 210 -3.18 -8.59 2.86
N ALA A 211 -2.74 -7.74 3.80
CA ALA A 211 -1.33 -7.39 3.95
C ALA A 211 -0.47 -8.62 4.29
N ASP A 212 0.74 -8.69 3.73
CA ASP A 212 1.70 -9.80 3.92
C ASP A 212 3.01 -9.25 4.51
N TYR A 213 2.96 -8.87 5.79
CA TYR A 213 4.11 -8.43 6.58
C TYR A 213 4.75 -9.60 7.34
N GLY A 214 6.06 -9.53 7.61
CA GLY A 214 6.82 -10.62 8.25
C GLY A 214 6.32 -10.96 9.66
N ASN A 215 5.89 -9.94 10.40
CA ASN A 215 5.23 -10.03 11.70
C ASN A 215 3.71 -9.82 11.59
N GLY A 216 3.13 -9.85 10.38
CA GLY A 216 1.71 -9.62 10.14
C GLY A 216 1.17 -8.21 10.46
N VAL A 217 2.01 -7.28 10.95
CA VAL A 217 1.62 -5.92 11.30
C VAL A 217 2.30 -4.91 10.37
N ASP A 218 3.62 -4.83 10.40
CA ASP A 218 4.37 -3.74 9.79
C ASP A 218 5.81 -4.09 9.40
N SER A 219 6.33 -5.29 9.70
CA SER A 219 7.72 -5.63 9.35
C SER A 219 7.84 -6.12 7.91
N PHE A 220 8.99 -5.87 7.27
CA PHE A 220 9.23 -6.38 5.92
C PHE A 220 9.04 -7.90 5.86
N ARG A 221 8.45 -8.35 4.75
CA ARG A 221 8.16 -9.77 4.54
C ARG A 221 9.44 -10.60 4.64
N THR A 222 9.33 -11.77 5.26
CA THR A 222 10.37 -12.79 5.29
C THR A 222 9.98 -14.00 4.42
N SER A 223 10.95 -14.84 4.07
CA SER A 223 10.71 -16.10 3.36
C SER A 223 9.73 -16.97 4.17
N LYS A 224 8.62 -17.42 3.55
CA LYS A 224 7.64 -18.28 4.23
C LYS A 224 8.25 -19.58 4.77
N GLN A 225 9.17 -20.18 4.02
CA GLN A 225 9.81 -21.45 4.37
C GLN A 225 10.93 -21.29 5.39
N LYS A 226 11.84 -20.34 5.18
CA LYS A 226 13.07 -20.22 5.98
C LYS A 226 12.96 -19.18 7.09
N LYS A 227 11.91 -18.36 7.10
CA LYS A 227 11.72 -17.20 7.99
C LYS A 227 12.94 -16.25 8.00
N LYS A 228 13.63 -16.16 6.85
CA LYS A 228 14.81 -15.31 6.63
C LYS A 228 14.48 -14.06 5.82
N PRO A 229 15.30 -12.99 5.90
CA PRO A 229 15.17 -11.83 5.02
C PRO A 229 15.11 -12.21 3.53
N LEU A 230 14.34 -11.45 2.76
CA LEU A 230 14.26 -11.63 1.30
C LEU A 230 15.53 -11.11 0.61
N PRO A 231 15.81 -11.55 -0.63
CA PRO A 231 16.95 -11.05 -1.40
C PRO A 231 16.94 -9.52 -1.51
N ASN A 232 18.15 -8.94 -1.54
CA ASN A 232 18.31 -7.51 -1.70
C ASN A 232 17.70 -7.04 -3.05
N PRO A 233 16.86 -6.00 -3.08
CA PRO A 233 16.18 -5.56 -4.31
C PRO A 233 17.16 -5.13 -5.41
N ARG A 234 18.34 -4.59 -5.07
CA ARG A 234 19.36 -4.25 -6.05
C ARG A 234 19.96 -5.50 -6.70
N GLN A 235 20.16 -6.59 -5.95
CA GLN A 235 20.62 -7.86 -6.52
C GLN A 235 19.61 -8.39 -7.54
N ILE A 236 18.31 -8.35 -7.21
CA ILE A 236 17.24 -8.74 -8.13
C ILE A 236 17.21 -7.85 -9.37
N SER A 237 17.29 -6.52 -9.18
CA SER A 237 17.36 -5.56 -10.28
C SER A 237 18.48 -5.90 -11.24
N ARG A 238 19.70 -6.16 -10.75
CA ARG A 238 20.86 -6.52 -11.58
C ARG A 238 20.66 -7.81 -12.39
N ILE A 239 20.02 -8.82 -11.79
CA ILE A 239 19.79 -10.12 -12.45
C ILE A 239 18.73 -9.96 -13.55
N LEU A 240 17.68 -9.18 -13.31
CA LEU A 240 16.57 -9.02 -14.24
C LEU A 240 16.80 -7.93 -15.30
N SER A 241 17.61 -6.91 -15.00
CA SER A 241 17.86 -5.80 -15.90
C SER A 241 18.89 -6.17 -16.97
N SER A 242 18.46 -6.82 -18.04
CA SER A 242 19.21 -6.80 -19.30
C SER A 242 18.81 -5.54 -20.07
N SER A 243 19.57 -4.45 -19.95
CA SER A 243 19.29 -3.21 -20.68
C SER A 243 19.62 -3.39 -22.16
N THR A 244 18.68 -3.92 -22.95
CA THR A 244 18.69 -3.73 -24.40
C THR A 244 17.73 -2.60 -24.71
N GLN A 245 18.23 -1.50 -25.25
CA GLN A 245 17.40 -0.40 -25.71
C GLN A 245 16.59 -0.90 -26.91
N ARG A 246 15.30 -1.20 -26.67
CA ARG A 246 14.37 -1.64 -27.70
C ARG A 246 13.43 -0.49 -28.02
N ASN A 247 13.57 0.08 -29.19
CA ASN A 247 12.62 1.06 -29.70
C ASN A 247 11.33 0.32 -30.09
N THR A 248 10.18 0.85 -29.66
CA THR A 248 8.86 0.32 -30.00
C THR A 248 8.20 1.27 -30.99
N PRO A 249 8.40 1.10 -32.32
CA PRO A 249 7.97 2.09 -33.32
C PRO A 249 6.44 2.26 -33.41
N GLN A 250 5.66 1.36 -32.83
CA GLN A 250 4.20 1.40 -32.83
C GLN A 250 3.60 2.39 -31.82
N VAL A 251 4.40 2.91 -30.88
CA VAL A 251 3.92 3.83 -29.84
C VAL A 251 4.81 5.07 -29.76
N SER A 252 4.19 6.23 -29.56
CA SER A 252 4.93 7.46 -29.29
C SER A 252 5.32 7.53 -27.81
N LEU A 253 6.30 8.37 -27.51
CA LEU A 253 6.70 8.66 -26.12
C LEU A 253 5.55 9.23 -25.28
N MET A 254 4.53 9.84 -25.92
CA MET A 254 3.34 10.36 -25.26
C MET A 254 2.60 9.28 -24.46
N LEU A 255 2.65 8.01 -24.88
CA LEU A 255 2.01 6.93 -24.14
C LEU A 255 2.60 6.78 -22.73
N MET A 256 3.92 6.81 -22.60
CA MET A 256 4.60 6.75 -21.30
C MET A 256 4.30 8.00 -20.47
N GLN A 257 4.41 9.18 -21.09
CA GLN A 257 4.18 10.44 -20.40
C GLN A 257 2.75 10.60 -19.89
N TRP A 258 1.76 10.17 -20.69
CA TRP A 258 0.35 10.16 -20.30
C TRP A 258 0.09 9.18 -19.16
N GLY A 259 0.76 8.02 -19.17
CA GLY A 259 0.71 7.07 -18.06
C GLY A 259 1.13 7.71 -16.74
N GLN A 260 2.28 8.40 -16.71
CA GLN A 260 2.74 9.15 -15.53
C GLN A 260 1.77 10.28 -15.15
N PHE A 261 1.26 11.02 -16.14
CA PHE A 261 0.34 12.13 -15.90
C PHE A 261 -0.96 11.68 -15.22
N ILE A 262 -1.47 10.49 -15.56
CA ILE A 262 -2.65 9.90 -14.91
C ILE A 262 -2.31 9.28 -13.55
N ASP A 263 -1.15 8.61 -13.42
CA ASP A 263 -0.69 8.05 -12.14
C ASP A 263 -0.65 9.12 -11.04
N HIS A 264 -0.11 10.30 -11.38
CA HIS A 264 -0.05 11.47 -10.49
C HIS A 264 -1.42 12.13 -10.24
N ASP A 265 -2.47 11.82 -11.01
CA ASP A 265 -3.84 12.28 -10.74
C ASP A 265 -4.50 11.44 -9.63
N VAL A 266 -4.23 10.13 -9.62
CA VAL A 266 -4.98 9.19 -8.78
C VAL A 266 -4.21 8.72 -7.54
N THR A 267 -2.89 8.87 -7.51
CA THR A 267 -2.06 8.36 -6.42
C THR A 267 -0.89 9.26 -6.07
N LEU A 268 -0.65 9.41 -4.77
CA LEU A 268 0.57 9.99 -4.20
C LEU A 268 0.82 9.37 -2.83
N THR A 269 1.96 8.71 -2.64
CA THR A 269 2.34 8.11 -1.34
C THR A 269 3.51 8.86 -0.73
N PRO A 270 3.31 9.63 0.35
CA PRO A 270 4.40 10.31 1.02
C PRO A 270 5.39 9.33 1.65
N GLU A 271 6.64 9.77 1.77
CA GLU A 271 7.58 9.11 2.65
C GLU A 271 7.27 9.49 4.10
N ARG A 272 7.63 8.61 5.03
CA ARG A 272 7.56 8.95 6.44
C ARG A 272 8.66 9.98 6.74
N GLU A 273 8.25 11.20 7.01
CA GLU A 273 9.15 12.20 7.57
C GLU A 273 9.25 11.96 9.08
N HIS A 274 10.41 12.19 9.66
CA HIS A 274 10.57 12.27 11.12
C HIS A 274 11.04 13.69 11.44
N GLU A 275 10.68 14.17 12.63
CA GLU A 275 10.95 15.53 13.10
C GLU A 275 12.30 16.08 12.62
N GLU A 276 12.29 17.31 12.08
CA GLU A 276 13.46 18.18 12.16
C GLU A 276 13.76 18.33 13.65
N PRO A 277 14.92 17.86 14.15
CA PRO A 277 15.25 18.03 15.54
C PRO A 277 15.25 19.52 15.89
N VAL A 278 14.94 19.84 17.15
CA VAL A 278 14.84 21.22 17.68
C VAL A 278 16.10 22.08 17.41
N ASP A 279 17.21 21.45 17.02
CA ASP A 279 18.47 22.09 16.64
C ASP A 279 18.61 22.46 15.16
N GLY A 280 17.62 22.17 14.30
CA GLY A 280 17.66 22.45 12.87
C GLY A 280 18.51 21.48 12.04
N SER A 281 18.71 20.25 12.52
CA SER A 281 19.31 19.19 11.71
C SER A 281 18.32 18.57 10.70
N LYS A 282 18.87 18.20 9.53
CA LYS A 282 18.15 17.82 8.31
C LYS A 282 17.17 16.65 8.50
N ALA A 283 16.13 16.64 7.65
CA ALA A 283 15.29 15.50 7.27
C ALA A 283 15.97 14.12 7.40
N LEU A 284 15.20 13.11 7.84
CA LEU A 284 15.67 11.74 8.06
C LEU A 284 16.59 11.25 6.92
N SER A 285 17.88 11.17 7.23
CA SER A 285 18.86 10.63 6.31
C SER A 285 19.26 9.23 6.70
N CYS A 286 18.89 8.25 5.88
CA CYS A 286 19.27 6.85 6.10
C CYS A 286 20.55 6.47 5.36
N CYS A 287 20.95 7.30 4.39
CA CYS A 287 22.11 7.06 3.54
C CYS A 287 22.62 8.42 3.02
N ASP A 288 23.66 8.93 3.67
CA ASP A 288 24.31 10.20 3.36
C ASP A 288 25.50 9.95 2.44
N GLU A 289 25.52 10.60 1.27
CA GLU A 289 26.64 10.49 0.32
C GLU A 289 27.03 9.03 0.02
N GLY A 290 26.03 8.15 -0.04
CA GLY A 290 26.21 6.72 -0.30
C GLY A 290 26.68 5.89 0.90
N HIS A 291 26.76 6.45 2.10
CA HIS A 291 27.18 5.78 3.33
C HIS A 291 26.04 5.76 4.36
N TYR A 292 25.99 4.75 5.21
CA TYR A 292 24.97 4.67 6.26
C TYR A 292 25.10 5.86 7.21
N SER A 293 23.99 6.58 7.44
CA SER A 293 23.97 7.69 8.38
C SER A 293 24.01 7.19 9.83
N GLY A 294 24.46 8.03 10.76
CA GLY A 294 24.47 7.70 12.21
C GLY A 294 23.06 7.45 12.78
N SER A 295 22.03 8.01 12.16
CA SER A 295 20.61 7.82 12.53
C SER A 295 20.01 6.50 12.03
N TYR A 296 20.66 5.82 11.07
CA TYR A 296 20.14 4.59 10.45
C TYR A 296 19.80 3.51 11.48
N SER A 297 20.66 3.28 12.48
CA SER A 297 20.43 2.23 13.49
C SER A 297 19.36 2.59 14.53
N LEU A 298 18.96 3.86 14.58
CA LEU A 298 18.02 4.38 15.59
C LEU A 298 16.59 4.45 15.07
N ASN A 299 16.38 4.49 13.74
CA ASN A 299 15.06 4.68 13.15
C ASN A 299 14.62 3.43 12.35
N THR A 300 13.52 2.82 12.77
CA THR A 300 12.95 1.61 12.15
C THR A 300 12.37 1.83 10.74
N ASP A 301 12.18 3.08 10.33
CA ASP A 301 11.70 3.45 9.00
C ASP A 301 12.83 3.67 8.00
N CYS A 302 14.07 3.75 8.48
CA CYS A 302 15.24 3.75 7.62
C CYS A 302 15.58 2.32 7.17
N VAL A 303 15.32 2.01 5.89
CA VAL A 303 15.65 0.70 5.31
C VAL A 303 16.47 0.86 4.02
N PRO A 304 17.66 1.48 4.11
CA PRO A 304 18.55 1.70 2.97
C PRO A 304 18.90 0.40 2.25
N ILE A 305 18.92 0.47 0.92
CA ILE A 305 19.27 -0.67 0.08
C ILE A 305 20.79 -0.83 0.09
N ASN A 306 21.29 -1.93 0.64
CA ASN A 306 22.72 -2.22 0.65
C ASN A 306 23.24 -2.43 -0.79
N VAL A 307 24.29 -1.71 -1.15
CA VAL A 307 24.99 -1.84 -2.44
C VAL A 307 26.50 -1.97 -2.27
N ALA A 308 26.97 -2.27 -1.04
CA ALA A 308 28.39 -2.41 -0.74
C ALA A 308 29.06 -3.49 -1.59
N ASP A 309 28.32 -4.52 -2.01
CA ASP A 309 28.79 -5.59 -2.89
C ASP A 309 28.51 -5.37 -4.38
N ASP A 310 27.95 -4.22 -4.76
CA ASP A 310 27.59 -3.90 -6.12
C ASP A 310 28.79 -3.37 -6.92
N THR A 311 29.17 -4.05 -8.01
CA THR A 311 30.32 -3.65 -8.84
C THR A 311 30.17 -2.29 -9.51
N TYR A 312 28.93 -1.84 -9.75
CA TYR A 312 28.65 -0.51 -10.28
C TYR A 312 28.90 0.56 -9.21
N PHE A 313 28.30 0.39 -8.03
CA PHE A 313 28.40 1.38 -6.93
C PHE A 313 29.72 1.34 -6.16
N LYS A 314 30.45 0.22 -6.22
CA LYS A 314 31.81 0.09 -5.65
C LYS A 314 32.79 1.10 -6.25
N GLN A 315 32.60 1.48 -7.52
CA GLN A 315 33.47 2.45 -8.20
C GLN A 315 33.43 3.83 -7.53
N ASP A 316 32.28 4.17 -6.95
CA ASP A 316 32.01 5.42 -6.24
C ASP A 316 32.11 5.27 -4.71
N ASN A 317 32.66 4.16 -4.22
CA ASN A 317 32.73 3.82 -2.78
C ASN A 317 31.37 3.89 -2.06
N ARG A 318 30.27 3.59 -2.75
CA ARG A 318 28.92 3.64 -2.17
C ARG A 318 28.52 2.33 -1.52
N GLN A 319 28.00 2.41 -0.31
CA GLN A 319 27.54 1.30 0.52
C GLN A 319 26.02 1.14 0.52
N CYS A 320 25.27 2.22 0.30
CA CYS A 320 23.82 2.22 0.31
C CYS A 320 23.17 3.12 -0.75
N ILE A 321 21.89 2.85 -1.00
CA ILE A 321 20.94 3.75 -1.64
C ILE A 321 19.89 4.14 -0.58
N ARG A 322 19.59 5.44 -0.47
CA ARG A 322 18.56 5.96 0.46
C ARG A 322 17.21 5.31 0.15
N PHE A 323 16.56 4.81 1.19
CA PHE A 323 15.19 4.32 1.13
C PHE A 323 14.55 4.52 2.51
N VAL A 324 13.45 5.26 2.54
CA VAL A 324 12.60 5.47 3.72
C VAL A 324 11.26 4.83 3.43
N ARG A 325 10.62 4.29 4.46
CA ARG A 325 9.29 3.71 4.32
C ARG A 325 8.25 4.77 3.97
N SER A 326 7.24 4.36 3.21
CA SER A 326 6.03 5.15 3.00
C SER A 326 5.34 5.49 4.32
N MET A 327 4.71 6.67 4.37
CA MET A 327 3.96 7.14 5.54
C MET A 327 2.83 6.16 5.90
N PRO A 328 2.72 5.76 7.18
CA PRO A 328 1.73 4.80 7.61
C PRO A 328 0.39 5.46 7.93
N THR A 329 -0.67 4.67 7.84
CA THR A 329 -2.02 5.04 8.27
C THR A 329 -2.81 3.80 8.68
N THR A 330 -4.05 4.00 9.12
CA THR A 330 -5.00 2.94 9.47
C THR A 330 -6.36 3.22 8.84
N LYS A 331 -7.15 2.17 8.60
CA LYS A 331 -8.56 2.30 8.21
C LYS A 331 -9.39 2.65 9.44
N GLY A 332 -9.50 3.95 9.70
CA GLY A 332 -10.26 4.48 10.83
C GLY A 332 -9.63 4.10 12.18
N CYS A 333 -10.45 3.56 13.09
CA CYS A 333 -10.06 3.18 14.44
C CYS A 333 -10.01 1.66 14.59
N SER A 334 -9.14 1.00 13.82
CA SER A 334 -9.01 -0.46 13.83
C SER A 334 -7.57 -0.92 14.08
N PHE A 335 -7.41 -2.03 14.80
CA PHE A 335 -6.14 -2.74 14.90
C PHE A 335 -5.92 -3.52 13.61
N THR A 336 -5.42 -2.84 12.58
CA THR A 336 -5.09 -3.46 11.29
C THR A 336 -3.58 -3.50 11.07
N PRO A 337 -3.09 -4.35 10.17
CA PRO A 337 -1.75 -4.19 9.63
C PRO A 337 -1.59 -2.78 9.05
N LEU A 338 -0.33 -2.33 8.93
CA LEU A 338 0.04 -1.01 8.43
C LEU A 338 -0.57 -0.78 7.04
N GLU A 339 -1.26 0.35 6.87
CA GLU A 339 -1.74 0.84 5.58
C GLU A 339 -0.87 2.01 5.10
N GLN A 340 -0.80 2.22 3.78
CA GLN A 340 -0.11 3.38 3.20
C GLN A 340 -1.14 4.46 2.84
N ILE A 341 -0.75 5.72 2.99
CA ILE A 341 -1.59 6.88 2.64
C ILE A 341 -1.55 7.12 1.13
N ASN A 342 -2.72 7.33 0.55
CA ASN A 342 -2.87 8.09 -0.68
C ASN A 342 -3.20 9.55 -0.33
N GLN A 343 -2.34 10.48 -0.73
CA GLN A 343 -2.54 11.92 -0.57
C GLN A 343 -3.32 12.58 -1.71
N ASN A 344 -3.55 11.85 -2.80
CA ASN A 344 -4.38 12.31 -3.90
C ASN A 344 -5.78 11.70 -3.86
N THR A 345 -6.70 12.35 -4.57
CA THR A 345 -8.03 11.79 -4.82
C THR A 345 -7.86 10.50 -5.64
N ALA A 346 -8.77 9.54 -5.50
CA ALA A 346 -8.72 8.31 -6.28
C ALA A 346 -9.40 8.45 -7.66
N PHE A 347 -9.79 9.66 -8.04
CA PHE A 347 -10.54 9.94 -9.27
C PHE A 347 -9.61 10.52 -10.32
N VAL A 348 -9.94 10.32 -11.59
CA VAL A 348 -9.31 11.08 -12.69
C VAL A 348 -10.06 12.40 -12.79
N ASP A 349 -9.62 13.40 -12.01
CA ASP A 349 -10.30 14.68 -11.87
C ASP A 349 -9.39 15.91 -12.06
N GLY A 350 -8.13 15.69 -12.44
CA GLY A 350 -7.18 16.77 -12.64
C GLY A 350 -6.52 17.22 -11.34
N SER A 351 -6.46 16.39 -10.31
CA SER A 351 -5.88 16.73 -9.00
C SER A 351 -4.41 17.13 -9.09
N GLN A 352 -3.65 16.57 -10.04
CA GLN A 352 -2.29 16.98 -10.38
C GLN A 352 -2.20 18.41 -10.95
N ILE A 353 -3.31 18.97 -11.44
CA ILE A 353 -3.43 20.35 -11.89
C ILE A 353 -3.99 21.24 -10.77
N TYR A 354 -5.08 20.80 -10.13
CA TYR A 354 -5.89 21.62 -9.23
C TYR A 354 -5.56 21.45 -7.75
N GLY A 355 -4.86 20.40 -7.37
CA GLY A 355 -4.56 20.00 -6.00
C GLY A 355 -5.62 19.09 -5.40
N SER A 356 -5.19 18.31 -4.40
CA SER A 356 -6.04 17.45 -3.56
C SER A 356 -6.32 18.06 -2.17
N GLU A 357 -5.80 19.26 -1.93
CA GLU A 357 -5.98 20.03 -0.69
C GLU A 357 -6.37 21.46 -1.03
N GLU A 358 -7.35 22.01 -0.28
CA GLU A 358 -7.87 23.36 -0.50
C GLU A 358 -6.77 24.43 -0.46
N ALA A 359 -5.75 24.28 0.41
CA ALA A 359 -4.62 25.19 0.47
C ALA A 359 -3.80 25.20 -0.84
N VAL A 360 -3.54 24.02 -1.41
CA VAL A 360 -2.84 23.85 -2.69
C VAL A 360 -3.68 24.42 -3.83
N ALA A 361 -4.97 24.07 -3.88
CA ALA A 361 -5.91 24.57 -4.88
C ALA A 361 -6.01 26.10 -4.88
N ASN A 362 -5.98 26.71 -3.70
CA ASN A 362 -5.94 28.16 -3.58
C ASN A 362 -4.62 28.77 -4.04
N SER A 363 -3.50 28.06 -3.85
CA SER A 363 -2.15 28.54 -4.24
C SER A 363 -1.91 28.54 -5.76
N VAL A 364 -2.54 27.60 -6.48
CA VAL A 364 -2.41 27.49 -7.94
C VAL A 364 -3.39 28.40 -8.70
N ARG A 365 -4.28 29.11 -8.02
CA ARG A 365 -5.30 30.01 -8.62
C ARG A 365 -4.91 31.48 -8.47
N THR A 366 -5.23 32.28 -9.49
CA THR A 366 -5.12 33.75 -9.40
C THR A 366 -6.26 34.38 -8.61
N LYS A 367 -7.37 33.64 -8.43
CA LYS A 367 -8.67 34.12 -7.92
C LYS A 367 -9.26 35.28 -8.73
N LYS A 368 -8.79 35.48 -9.97
CA LYS A 368 -9.29 36.48 -10.91
C LYS A 368 -9.76 35.77 -12.17
N TRP A 369 -10.98 36.06 -12.60
CA TRP A 369 -11.54 35.53 -13.86
C TRP A 369 -11.55 34.00 -13.99
N GLY A 370 -11.44 33.26 -12.88
CA GLY A 370 -11.37 31.79 -12.89
C GLY A 370 -10.02 31.21 -13.38
N LEU A 371 -8.96 32.01 -13.48
CA LEU A 371 -7.69 31.57 -14.07
C LEU A 371 -6.74 30.92 -13.05
N LEU A 372 -5.97 29.93 -13.52
CA LEU A 372 -4.78 29.41 -12.85
C LEU A 372 -3.64 30.43 -12.89
N ASN A 373 -2.79 30.38 -11.87
CA ASN A 373 -1.59 31.17 -11.78
C ASN A 373 -0.56 30.67 -12.80
N VAL A 374 0.21 31.58 -13.39
CA VAL A 374 1.20 31.27 -14.43
C VAL A 374 2.42 32.17 -14.26
N THR A 375 3.57 31.69 -14.71
CA THR A 375 4.75 32.53 -14.97
C THR A 375 4.97 32.64 -16.48
N LEU A 376 5.46 33.78 -16.96
CA LEU A 376 5.73 33.94 -18.39
C LEU A 376 7.17 33.55 -18.70
N HIS A 377 7.34 32.72 -19.72
CA HIS A 377 8.66 32.37 -20.24
C HIS A 377 9.38 33.61 -20.76
N LYS A 378 10.61 33.87 -20.28
CA LYS A 378 11.35 35.11 -20.55
C LYS A 378 11.64 35.37 -22.03
N GLY A 379 11.77 34.33 -22.86
CA GLY A 379 12.15 34.47 -24.26
C GLY A 379 10.99 34.72 -25.23
N ASN A 380 9.82 34.12 -24.98
CA ASN A 380 8.71 34.12 -25.93
C ASN A 380 7.35 34.49 -25.30
N GLY A 381 7.31 34.80 -24.00
CA GLY A 381 6.10 35.21 -23.30
C GLY A 381 5.05 34.12 -23.12
N GLN A 382 5.35 32.85 -23.43
CA GLN A 382 4.40 31.76 -23.24
C GLN A 382 4.13 31.48 -21.76
N PRO A 383 2.90 31.14 -21.37
CA PRO A 383 2.58 30.77 -20.01
C PRO A 383 3.23 29.44 -19.64
N LEU A 384 3.83 29.40 -18.47
CA LEU A 384 4.35 28.23 -17.78
C LEU A 384 3.67 28.11 -16.42
N PRO A 385 3.65 26.93 -15.79
CA PRO A 385 3.27 26.82 -14.39
C PRO A 385 4.05 27.82 -13.52
N PRO A 386 3.47 28.29 -12.42
CA PRO A 386 4.16 29.19 -11.51
C PRO A 386 5.37 28.47 -10.91
N ARG A 387 6.40 29.22 -10.49
CA ARG A 387 7.53 28.63 -9.76
C ARG A 387 7.23 28.64 -8.26
N ALA A 388 7.70 27.63 -7.55
CA ALA A 388 7.63 27.57 -6.10
C ALA A 388 8.26 28.84 -5.46
N GLY A 389 7.68 29.36 -4.38
CA GLY A 389 8.14 30.57 -3.69
C GLY A 389 9.44 30.37 -2.89
N ASP A 390 10.04 31.45 -2.38
CA ASP A 390 11.09 31.34 -1.35
C ASP A 390 10.44 30.80 -0.05
N GLY A 391 10.82 29.58 0.35
CA GLY A 391 10.21 28.86 1.50
C GLY A 391 9.54 27.53 1.14
N PHE A 392 9.40 27.19 -0.15
CA PHE A 392 9.23 25.81 -0.60
C PHE A 392 10.63 25.23 -0.84
N GLU A 393 10.96 24.14 -0.14
CA GLU A 393 12.26 23.47 -0.15
C GLU A 393 12.87 23.38 -1.58
N PRO A 394 14.03 24.00 -1.84
CA PRO A 394 14.62 24.10 -3.18
C PRO A 394 15.42 22.87 -3.63
N HIS A 395 15.35 21.72 -2.92
CA HIS A 395 16.31 20.63 -3.10
C HIS A 395 15.89 19.54 -4.12
N ALA A 396 14.67 19.64 -4.65
CA ALA A 396 14.08 18.71 -5.60
C ALA A 396 14.50 18.94 -7.06
N CYS A 397 14.81 20.18 -7.41
CA CYS A 397 14.86 20.56 -8.81
C CYS A 397 16.16 20.09 -9.48
N PRO A 398 16.07 19.28 -10.56
CA PRO A 398 17.24 18.69 -11.16
C PRO A 398 18.05 19.67 -12.03
N ILE A 399 17.98 20.98 -11.78
CA ILE A 399 18.59 22.01 -12.62
C ILE A 399 19.89 22.50 -11.95
N PRO A 400 21.06 22.35 -12.59
CA PRO A 400 22.37 22.75 -12.03
C PRO A 400 22.56 24.26 -11.79
N GLU A 401 21.62 25.10 -12.21
CA GLU A 401 21.72 26.55 -12.07
C GLU A 401 21.24 26.99 -10.69
N SER A 402 22.08 27.77 -10.00
CA SER A 402 21.97 28.16 -8.59
C SER A 402 20.69 28.91 -8.16
N ASN A 403 19.76 29.17 -9.08
CA ASN A 403 18.51 29.90 -8.84
C ASN A 403 17.25 29.26 -9.49
N SER A 404 17.35 28.02 -10.00
CA SER A 404 16.20 27.37 -10.62
C SER A 404 15.29 26.72 -9.58
N LYS A 405 14.03 27.19 -9.51
CA LYS A 405 12.98 26.66 -8.64
C LYS A 405 12.04 25.73 -9.41
N CYS A 406 11.47 24.74 -8.72
CA CYS A 406 10.50 23.83 -9.30
C CYS A 406 9.21 24.54 -9.66
N PHE A 407 8.45 23.92 -10.57
CA PHE A 407 7.11 24.37 -10.86
C PHE A 407 6.20 24.01 -9.69
N LEU A 408 5.28 24.92 -9.39
CA LEU A 408 4.17 24.69 -8.48
C LEU A 408 2.98 24.21 -9.32
N ALA A 409 2.45 23.05 -8.96
CA ALA A 409 1.26 22.44 -9.57
C ALA A 409 0.32 21.94 -8.45
N GLY A 410 -0.72 21.19 -8.82
CA GLY A 410 -1.60 20.54 -7.86
C GLY A 410 -0.93 19.38 -7.11
N GLU A 411 0.14 18.82 -7.67
CA GLU A 411 0.95 17.74 -7.13
C GLU A 411 2.44 18.15 -7.13
N ILE A 412 3.28 17.46 -6.33
CA ILE A 412 4.59 17.91 -5.85
C ILE A 412 5.78 17.47 -6.71
#